data_AF-A0A7C2SL50-F1
#
_entry.id   AF-A0A7C2SL50-F1
#
_cell.length_a   1.000
_cell.length_b   1.000
_cell.length_c   1.000
_cell.angle_alpha   90.00
_cell.angle_beta   90.00
_cell.angle_gamma   90.00
#
_symmetry.space_group_name_H-M   'P 1'
#
loop_
_entity.id
_entity.type
_entity.pdbx_description
1 polymer ?
#
loop_
_entity_poly.entity_id
_entity_poly.type
_entity_poly.pdbx_seq_one_letter_code
_entity_poly.pdbx_strand_id
1 'polypeptide(L)'
;MRALLVSLFIFSVFVVCIGAHAEEYAPTAAQKHFTAIVRGLPGVVSTEWESPISLWVKASSKAVGSPPRPQQAQQLSNILAERGRTALMQPFCVYIYQTRDNPLARTCVYY
;
A
#
# COMPACT_ATOMS: atom_id res chain seq x y z
N MET A 1 -49.67 14.51 13.21
CA MET A 1 -49.18 13.44 12.30
C MET A 1 -48.34 13.91 11.10
N ARG A 2 -48.18 15.22 10.83
CA ARG A 2 -47.33 15.72 9.72
C ARG A 2 -45.84 15.85 10.04
N ALA A 3 -45.45 16.03 11.30
CA ALA A 3 -44.06 16.23 11.70
C ALA A 3 -43.22 14.93 11.70
N LEU A 4 -43.85 13.76 11.90
CA LEU A 4 -43.18 12.46 11.96
C LEU A 4 -42.66 11.97 10.59
N LEU A 5 -43.32 12.36 9.49
CA LEU A 5 -42.95 11.97 8.13
C LEU A 5 -41.70 12.71 7.62
N VAL A 6 -41.49 13.95 8.08
CA VAL A 6 -40.35 14.77 7.65
C VAL A 6 -39.04 14.28 8.30
N SER A 7 -39.09 13.87 9.58
CA SER A 7 -37.91 13.35 10.28
C SER A 7 -37.41 12.00 9.73
N LEU A 8 -38.30 11.17 9.19
CA LEU A 8 -37.94 9.89 8.57
C LEU A 8 -37.24 10.06 7.22
N PHE A 9 -37.57 11.11 6.46
CA PHE A 9 -36.97 11.37 5.16
C PHE A 9 -35.55 11.95 5.25
N ILE A 10 -35.26 12.72 6.30
CA ILE A 10 -33.91 13.27 6.53
C ILE A 10 -32.95 12.17 6.99
N PHE A 11 -33.43 11.16 7.71
CA PHE A 11 -32.60 10.05 8.19
C PHE A 11 -32.22 9.06 7.07
N SER A 12 -33.06 8.87 6.05
CA SER A 12 -32.75 7.96 4.94
C SER A 12 -31.68 8.50 3.98
N VAL A 13 -31.47 9.81 3.92
CA VAL A 13 -30.44 10.41 3.05
C VAL A 13 -29.05 10.32 3.69
N PHE A 14 -28.95 10.33 5.02
CA PHE A 14 -27.66 10.29 5.71
C PHE A 14 -26.98 8.91 5.73
N VAL A 15 -27.73 7.81 5.53
CA VAL A 15 -27.17 6.45 5.58
C VAL A 15 -26.43 6.06 4.29
N VAL A 16 -26.64 6.78 3.19
CA VAL A 16 -26.06 6.41 1.87
C VAL A 16 -24.62 6.91 1.68
N CYS A 17 -24.09 7.79 2.54
CA CYS A 17 -22.75 8.36 2.37
C CYS A 17 -21.64 7.75 3.26
N ILE A 18 -21.92 6.71 4.06
CA ILE A 18 -20.92 6.15 5.00
C ILE A 18 -20.09 5.01 4.38
N GLY A 19 -20.43 4.59 3.16
CA GLY A 19 -19.85 3.41 2.51
C GLY A 19 -18.95 3.71 1.31
N ALA A 20 -18.29 4.88 1.24
CA ALA A 20 -17.24 5.07 0.24
C ALA A 20 -15.99 4.31 0.69
N HIS A 21 -16.05 2.97 0.63
CA HIS A 21 -14.85 2.16 0.65
C HIS A 21 -13.99 2.65 -0.51
N ALA A 22 -12.84 3.25 -0.21
CA ALA A 22 -11.84 3.52 -1.23
C ALA A 22 -11.64 2.21 -2.01
N GLU A 23 -12.02 2.18 -3.29
CA GLU A 23 -11.90 0.98 -4.10
C GLU A 23 -10.47 0.46 -3.99
N GLU A 24 -10.31 -0.73 -3.40
CA GLU A 24 -9.00 -1.33 -3.22
C GLU A 24 -8.43 -1.62 -4.62
N TYR A 25 -7.27 -1.03 -4.92
CA TYR A 25 -6.69 -1.08 -6.25
C TYR A 25 -6.43 -2.54 -6.68
N ALA A 26 -6.98 -2.94 -7.82
CA ALA A 26 -6.79 -4.27 -8.38
C ALA A 26 -5.47 -4.35 -9.19
N PRO A 27 -4.46 -5.13 -8.77
CA PRO A 27 -3.17 -5.16 -9.46
C PRO A 27 -3.22 -5.94 -10.77
N THR A 28 -2.39 -5.55 -11.73
CA THR A 28 -2.19 -6.27 -13.00
C THR A 28 -1.55 -7.65 -12.78
N ALA A 29 -1.56 -8.52 -13.80
CA ALA A 29 -0.90 -9.83 -13.71
C ALA A 29 0.60 -9.71 -13.39
N ALA A 30 1.30 -8.75 -14.00
CA ALA A 30 2.71 -8.48 -13.73
C ALA A 30 2.93 -8.01 -12.29
N GLN A 31 2.10 -7.10 -11.79
CA GLN A 31 2.14 -6.63 -10.41
C GLN A 31 1.84 -7.75 -9.42
N LYS A 32 0.85 -8.60 -9.67
CA LYS A 32 0.53 -9.78 -8.83
C LYS A 32 1.72 -10.74 -8.74
N HIS A 33 2.35 -11.03 -9.88
CA HIS A 33 3.52 -11.89 -9.93
C HIS A 33 4.70 -11.28 -9.16
N PHE A 34 4.98 -9.99 -9.36
CA PHE A 34 6.01 -9.27 -8.61
C PHE A 34 5.73 -9.26 -7.11
N THR A 35 4.49 -8.98 -6.70
CA THR A 35 4.05 -9.02 -5.30
C THR A 35 4.29 -10.38 -4.67
N ALA A 36 4.04 -11.49 -5.39
CA ALA A 36 4.32 -12.84 -4.91
C ALA A 36 5.81 -13.06 -4.65
N ILE A 37 6.68 -12.57 -5.54
CA ILE A 37 8.14 -12.61 -5.35
C ILE A 37 8.54 -11.81 -4.10
N VAL A 38 8.03 -10.58 -3.95
CA VAL A 38 8.37 -9.73 -2.81
C VAL A 38 7.91 -10.34 -1.48
N ARG A 39 6.74 -10.97 -1.43
CA ARG A 39 6.24 -11.67 -0.22
C ARG A 39 7.14 -12.84 0.21
N GLY A 40 7.82 -13.47 -0.74
CA GLY A 40 8.77 -14.55 -0.44
C GLY A 40 10.10 -14.07 0.16
N LEU A 41 10.36 -12.76 0.21
CA LEU A 41 11.63 -12.24 0.69
C LEU A 41 11.70 -12.24 2.23
N PRO A 42 12.86 -12.60 2.80
CA PRO A 42 13.02 -12.65 4.24
C PRO A 42 12.78 -11.27 4.86
N GLY A 43 11.89 -11.26 5.85
CA GLY A 43 11.59 -10.06 6.61
C GLY A 43 10.60 -9.10 5.97
N VAL A 44 10.00 -9.45 4.83
CA VAL A 44 8.74 -8.87 4.35
C VAL A 44 7.58 -9.55 5.07
N VAL A 45 6.66 -8.77 5.63
CA VAL A 45 5.49 -9.23 6.37
C VAL A 45 4.24 -9.22 5.47
N SER A 46 4.05 -8.13 4.74
CA SER A 46 2.94 -7.97 3.79
C SER A 46 3.31 -7.00 2.69
N THR A 47 2.57 -7.09 1.59
CA THR A 47 2.73 -6.22 0.42
C THR A 47 1.38 -5.91 -0.19
N GLU A 48 1.18 -4.65 -0.55
CA GLU A 48 -0.08 -4.11 -1.06
C GLU A 48 0.24 -3.05 -2.13
N TRP A 49 -0.54 -3.05 -3.20
CA TRP A 49 -0.51 -1.96 -4.17
C TRP A 49 -1.62 -0.98 -3.82
N GLU A 50 -1.26 0.27 -3.49
CA GLU A 50 -2.25 1.32 -3.24
C GLU A 50 -2.67 2.03 -4.53
N SER A 51 -1.84 1.96 -5.57
CA SER A 51 -2.09 2.56 -6.88
C SER A 51 -1.32 1.80 -7.95
N PRO A 52 -1.51 2.09 -9.26
CA PRO A 52 -0.71 1.51 -10.33
C PRO A 52 0.81 1.70 -10.16
N ILE A 53 1.22 2.72 -9.42
CA ILE A 53 2.63 3.12 -9.25
C ILE A 53 3.10 3.06 -7.80
N SER A 54 2.29 2.60 -6.85
CA SER A 54 2.62 2.64 -5.41
C SER A 54 2.57 1.26 -4.79
N LEU A 55 3.74 0.64 -4.60
CA LEU A 55 3.87 -0.62 -3.86
C LEU A 55 4.30 -0.34 -2.41
N TRP A 56 3.46 -0.75 -1.47
CA TRP A 56 3.70 -0.65 -0.04
C TRP A 56 4.11 -2.00 0.53
N VAL A 57 5.22 -2.02 1.26
CA VAL A 57 5.84 -3.22 1.80
C VAL A 57 6.03 -3.06 3.30
N LYS A 58 5.31 -3.88 4.06
CA LYS A 58 5.48 -3.98 5.50
C LYS A 58 6.72 -4.80 5.79
N ALA A 59 7.71 -4.21 6.44
CA ALA A 59 8.92 -4.89 6.88
C ALA A 59 8.83 -5.29 8.35
N SER A 60 9.41 -6.45 8.67
CA SER A 60 9.57 -6.93 10.04
C SER A 60 10.68 -6.18 10.76
N SER A 61 10.62 -6.17 12.09
CA SER A 61 11.71 -5.63 12.94
C SER A 61 13.06 -6.34 12.70
N LYS A 62 13.05 -7.57 12.19
CA LYS A 62 14.27 -8.29 11.80
C LYS A 62 14.94 -7.66 10.57
N ALA A 63 14.15 -7.18 9.62
CA ALA A 63 14.65 -6.58 8.38
C ALA A 63 15.09 -5.12 8.55
N VAL A 64 14.35 -4.34 9.34
CA VAL A 64 14.60 -2.89 9.49
C VAL A 64 15.04 -2.47 10.88
N GLY A 65 15.15 -3.38 11.85
CA GLY A 65 15.56 -3.09 13.23
C GLY A 65 14.42 -2.77 14.21
N SER A 66 14.78 -2.73 15.49
CA SER A 66 13.95 -2.23 16.59
C SER A 66 14.85 -1.47 17.57
N PRO A 67 14.89 -0.12 17.56
CA PRO A 67 14.05 0.77 16.74
C PRO A 67 14.36 0.68 15.23
N PRO A 68 13.44 1.12 14.36
CA PRO A 68 13.66 1.15 12.92
C PRO A 68 14.90 1.93 12.51
N ARG A 69 15.67 1.36 11.60
CA ARG A 69 16.88 1.93 11.01
C ARG A 69 16.58 2.34 9.57
N PRO A 70 16.42 3.64 9.27
CA PRO A 70 16.06 4.13 7.93
C PRO A 70 17.01 3.63 6.83
N GLN A 71 18.30 3.47 7.13
CA GLN A 71 19.29 2.94 6.18
C GLN A 71 18.95 1.53 5.70
N GLN A 72 18.45 0.65 6.58
CA GLN A 72 18.06 -0.71 6.20
C GLN A 72 16.78 -0.72 5.38
N ALA A 73 15.81 0.13 5.77
CA ALA A 73 14.61 0.33 4.97
C ALA A 73 14.95 0.86 3.57
N GLN A 74 15.90 1.79 3.46
CA GLN A 74 16.37 2.33 2.17
C GLN A 74 17.08 1.29 1.32
N GLN A 75 17.90 0.44 1.94
CA GLN A 75 18.53 -0.68 1.23
C GLN A 75 17.47 -1.64 0.68
N LEU A 76 16.46 -1.99 1.49
CA LEU A 76 15.35 -2.82 1.05
C LEU A 76 14.56 -2.16 -0.08
N SER A 77 14.19 -0.88 0.03
CA SER A 77 13.46 -0.16 -1.03
C SER A 77 14.25 -0.12 -2.33
N ASN A 78 15.57 0.10 -2.28
CA ASN A 78 16.44 0.09 -3.45
C ASN A 78 16.50 -1.30 -4.12
N ILE A 79 16.66 -2.37 -3.34
CA ILE A 79 16.68 -3.75 -3.88
C ILE A 79 15.37 -4.07 -4.58
N LEU A 80 14.24 -3.71 -3.96
CA LEU A 80 12.91 -3.96 -4.53
C LEU A 80 12.66 -3.09 -5.78
N ALA A 81 13.07 -1.83 -5.75
CA ALA A 81 12.99 -0.93 -6.90
C ALA A 81 13.75 -1.51 -8.10
N GLU A 82 15.00 -1.95 -7.90
CA GLU A 82 15.81 -2.50 -8.99
C GLU A 82 15.24 -3.81 -9.56
N ARG A 83 14.73 -4.69 -8.69
CA ARG A 83 14.05 -5.93 -9.13
C ARG A 83 12.75 -5.63 -9.88
N GLY A 84 11.97 -4.65 -9.41
CA GLY A 84 10.72 -4.27 -10.07
C GLY A 84 10.96 -3.52 -11.38
N ARG A 85 12.06 -2.78 -11.53
CA ARG A 85 12.43 -2.11 -12.78
C ARG A 85 12.49 -3.09 -13.95
N THR A 86 13.11 -4.25 -13.75
CA THR A 86 13.23 -5.28 -14.78
C THR A 86 11.96 -6.11 -14.93
N ALA A 87 11.27 -6.41 -13.83
CA ALA A 87 10.08 -7.27 -13.83
C ALA A 87 8.81 -6.58 -14.33
N LEU A 88 8.63 -5.29 -14.05
CA LEU A 88 7.40 -4.55 -14.33
C LEU A 88 7.51 -3.67 -15.58
N MET A 89 8.72 -3.23 -15.96
CA MET A 89 8.96 -2.35 -17.11
C MET A 89 8.07 -1.09 -17.14
N GLN A 90 7.72 -0.56 -15.97
CA GLN A 90 6.91 0.66 -15.81
C GLN A 90 7.42 1.51 -14.65
N PRO A 91 7.12 2.82 -14.61
CA PRO A 91 7.40 3.66 -13.46
C PRO A 91 6.61 3.21 -12.22
N PHE A 92 7.27 3.18 -11.05
CA PHE A 92 6.64 2.87 -9.77
C PHE A 92 7.52 3.30 -8.60
N CYS A 93 6.95 3.35 -7.39
CA CYS A 93 7.63 3.60 -6.14
C CYS A 93 7.40 2.45 -5.17
N VAL A 94 8.45 2.11 -4.41
CA VAL A 94 8.41 1.17 -3.30
C VAL A 94 8.49 1.96 -2.00
N TYR A 95 7.50 1.74 -1.14
CA TYR A 95 7.42 2.31 0.21
C TYR A 95 7.68 1.20 1.23
N ILE A 96 8.67 1.37 2.10
CA ILE A 96 8.95 0.45 3.19
C ILE A 96 8.40 1.03 4.47
N TYR A 97 7.61 0.27 5.21
CA TYR A 97 7.03 0.71 6.47
C TYR A 97 7.02 -0.40 7.51
N GLN A 98 6.91 -0.02 8.78
CA GLN A 98 6.62 -0.96 9.88
C GLN A 98 5.23 -0.68 10.45
N THR A 99 4.90 0.61 10.60
CA THR A 99 3.55 1.16 10.83
C THR A 99 3.15 1.98 9.60
N ARG A 100 1.91 1.82 9.09
CA ARG A 100 1.49 2.31 7.76
C ARG A 100 1.58 3.84 7.64
N ASP A 101 1.38 4.55 8.75
CA ASP A 101 1.23 6.02 8.76
C ASP A 101 2.51 6.78 8.42
N ASN A 102 3.69 6.14 8.52
CA ASN A 102 4.96 6.80 8.22
C ASN A 102 5.94 5.83 7.55
N PRO A 103 6.09 5.89 6.21
CA PRO A 103 7.06 5.05 5.52
C PRO A 103 8.49 5.41 5.95
N LEU A 104 9.26 4.39 6.31
CA LEU A 104 10.65 4.49 6.74
C LEU A 104 11.59 4.83 5.58
N ALA A 105 11.23 4.40 4.36
CA ALA A 105 11.99 4.66 3.15
C ALA A 105 11.08 4.62 1.92
N ARG A 106 11.52 5.32 0.88
CA ARG A 106 10.88 5.35 -0.43
C ARG A 106 11.94 5.35 -1.53
N THR A 107 11.77 4.49 -2.53
CA THR A 107 12.56 4.53 -3.77
C THR A 107 11.64 4.46 -4.97
N CYS A 108 11.84 5.33 -5.95
CA CYS A 108 11.07 5.34 -7.19
C CYS A 108 11.96 4.99 -8.38
N VAL A 109 11.38 4.25 -9.31
CA VAL A 109 11.95 3.92 -10.60
C VAL A 109 11.24 4.78 -11.64
N TYR A 110 12.06 5.46 -12.45
CA TYR A 110 11.63 6.23 -13.61
C TYR A 110 12.17 5.56 -14.87
N TYR A 111 11.49 5.77 -15.99
CA TYR A 111 11.83 5.19 -17.31
C TYR A 111 11.93 6.31 -18.35
#